data_AF-A0A847PX04-F1
#
_entry.id   AF-A0A847PX04-F1
#
_cell.length_a   1.000
_cell.length_b   1.000
_cell.length_c   1.000
_cell.angle_alpha   90.00
_cell.angle_beta   90.00
_cell.angle_gamma   90.00
#
_symmetry.space_group_name_H-M   'P 1'
#
loop_
_entity.id
_entity.type
_entity.pdbx_description
1 polymer ?
#
loop_
_entity_poly.entity_id
_entity_poly.type
_entity_poly.pdbx_seq_one_letter_code
_entity_poly.pdbx_strand_id
1 'polypeptide(L)'
;YMLEVQPVLDEYEYIIGVEAIPEEELLPNYDPEKSGRPRIDVVYTTAGMRDAFPDKIKIVDRAVKLANSLPAVNYPNYVNQSSLALYDSLVASGYDSETAKKLSTMRCFAVMDGTYDIGVSDAISASGTWENEEAIANVYLDKMGYAYGEDFWGIQSRGLLEGNLKNVDASVHSASSNLYDSLDNDDFFQYFGGLNLATRHVKGDGTTPKMYVSDTSDPDRAQMIGMQKYLSKDLRARYFNDRWIEGMQNSGYSGGSMMSEFVNNLFGWEVSAPDLVDDTVWEQVYETYVNDPAMKEWFKQNNPNAHQSITARMLEAVRHEYWKPSEEIIQSLATEYEQSVAENGASCCHHTCGNPLLHEFVSGKVSVPGYSEQIEAATKAETLKPIEEIQSSSSSRGSHSTGKASVVSKDSVSGNQTSKTTFKESDENQTSHDSEAGYGIDSSEPAPDIKNSAESSYVEGYEMQKDSAEEKESGGTSFSGADIFGILLVVAAVGGIYLGFRKKKM
;
A
#
# COMPACT_ATOMS: atom_id res chain seq x y z
N TYR A 1 -2.20 26.64 -4.29
CA TYR A 1 -1.80 27.26 -5.57
C TYR A 1 -2.66 26.85 -6.78
N MET A 2 -2.90 25.56 -7.08
CA MET A 2 -3.75 25.15 -8.23
C MET A 2 -5.14 25.80 -8.21
N LEU A 3 -5.75 25.86 -7.02
CA LEU A 3 -7.02 26.53 -6.72
C LEU A 3 -6.96 28.07 -6.76
N GLU A 4 -5.77 28.65 -6.95
CA GLU A 4 -5.49 30.10 -6.88
C GLU A 4 -5.89 30.71 -5.54
N VAL A 5 -5.52 29.98 -4.49
CA VAL A 5 -5.73 30.31 -3.09
C VAL A 5 -4.39 30.12 -2.37
N GLN A 6 -4.08 31.01 -1.44
CA GLN A 6 -2.90 30.99 -0.58
C GLN A 6 -3.28 30.93 0.91
N PRO A 7 -2.42 30.34 1.77
CA PRO A 7 -2.64 30.38 3.21
C PRO A 7 -2.44 31.81 3.74
N VAL A 8 -3.24 32.17 4.74
CA VAL A 8 -3.04 33.38 5.54
C VAL A 8 -2.30 32.99 6.80
N LEU A 9 -1.17 33.65 7.05
CA LEU A 9 -0.32 33.42 8.22
C LEU A 9 -0.59 34.47 9.29
N ASP A 10 -0.52 34.08 10.56
CA ASP A 10 -0.45 35.03 11.67
C ASP A 10 0.99 35.50 11.94
N GLU A 11 1.18 36.31 12.98
CA GLU A 11 2.49 36.84 13.38
C GLU A 11 3.49 35.76 13.84
N TYR A 12 3.03 34.54 14.07
CA TYR A 12 3.84 33.38 14.48
C TYR A 12 3.97 32.34 13.36
N GLU A 13 3.62 32.70 12.13
CA GLU A 13 3.66 31.84 10.93
C GLU A 13 2.69 30.64 10.99
N TYR A 14 1.66 30.68 11.86
CA TYR A 14 0.60 29.68 11.83
C TYR A 14 -0.42 29.99 10.73
N ILE A 15 -0.87 28.94 10.04
CA ILE A 15 -1.94 29.05 9.03
C ILE A 15 -3.28 29.23 9.75
N ILE A 16 -3.83 30.44 9.70
CA ILE A 16 -5.11 30.79 10.33
C ILE A 16 -6.28 30.76 9.34
N GLY A 17 -6.00 30.86 8.05
CA GLY A 17 -7.04 30.90 7.01
C GLY A 17 -6.48 30.76 5.61
N VAL A 18 -7.32 31.10 4.64
CA VAL A 18 -6.99 31.09 3.22
C VAL A 18 -7.62 32.30 2.55
N GLU A 19 -6.95 32.81 1.52
CA GLU A 19 -7.44 33.92 0.71
C GLU A 19 -7.15 33.67 -0.78
N ALA A 20 -7.93 34.32 -1.65
CA ALA A 20 -7.73 34.22 -3.08
C ALA A 20 -6.46 34.97 -3.48
N ILE A 21 -5.65 34.36 -4.34
CA ILE A 21 -4.53 35.05 -4.98
C ILE A 21 -5.11 35.95 -6.07
N PRO A 22 -4.76 37.25 -6.13
CA PRO A 22 -5.18 38.14 -7.22
C PRO A 22 -4.71 37.62 -8.60
N GLU A 23 -5.52 37.77 -9.65
CA GLU A 23 -5.18 37.22 -10.97
C GLU A 23 -3.90 37.84 -11.55
N GLU A 24 -3.63 39.11 -11.22
CA GLU A 24 -2.42 39.84 -11.57
C GLU A 24 -1.14 39.32 -10.91
N GLU A 25 -1.25 38.57 -9.82
CA GLU A 25 -0.12 37.98 -9.07
C GLU A 25 0.12 36.51 -9.44
N LEU A 26 -0.81 35.87 -10.16
CA LEU A 26 -0.70 34.48 -10.55
C LEU A 26 0.32 34.26 -11.65
N LEU A 27 1.21 33.30 -11.45
CA LEU A 27 2.21 32.88 -12.42
C LEU A 27 2.16 31.35 -12.63
N PRO A 28 2.58 30.85 -13.81
CA PRO A 28 2.85 31.62 -15.03
C PRO A 28 1.55 32.15 -15.65
N ASN A 29 1.63 33.31 -16.31
CA ASN A 29 0.54 33.80 -17.16
C ASN A 29 0.42 32.88 -18.38
N TYR A 30 -0.78 32.36 -18.62
CA TYR A 30 -1.03 31.48 -19.75
C TYR A 30 -1.06 32.24 -21.08
N ASP A 31 -1.49 33.50 -21.02
CA ASP A 31 -1.57 34.44 -22.14
C ASP A 31 -0.81 35.74 -21.79
N PRO A 32 0.12 36.23 -22.64
CA PRO A 32 0.78 37.51 -22.39
C PRO A 32 -0.17 38.72 -22.40
N GLU A 33 -1.38 38.60 -22.97
CA GLU A 33 -2.38 39.68 -23.01
C GLU A 33 -3.37 39.65 -21.82
N LYS A 34 -3.40 38.55 -21.05
CA LYS A 34 -4.32 38.36 -19.92
C LYS A 34 -3.62 37.74 -18.72
N SER A 35 -3.57 38.49 -17.62
CA SER A 35 -3.03 38.00 -16.36
C SER A 35 -3.78 36.78 -15.83
N GLY A 36 -3.03 35.84 -15.25
CA GLY A 36 -3.55 34.65 -14.61
C GLY A 36 -3.61 33.42 -15.51
N ARG A 37 -4.38 32.44 -15.05
CA ARG A 37 -4.62 31.14 -15.67
C ARG A 37 -5.99 30.61 -15.20
N PRO A 38 -6.47 29.46 -15.70
CA PRO A 38 -7.66 28.83 -15.14
C PRO A 38 -7.40 28.30 -13.72
N ARG A 39 -8.43 28.39 -12.86
CA ARG A 39 -8.47 27.64 -11.59
C ARG A 39 -8.63 26.17 -11.90
N ILE A 40 -7.65 25.37 -11.49
CA ILE A 40 -7.64 23.93 -11.73
C ILE A 40 -8.28 23.24 -10.53
N ASP A 41 -9.31 22.44 -10.78
CA ASP A 41 -9.90 21.59 -9.74
C ASP A 41 -8.93 20.49 -9.33
N VAL A 42 -9.03 20.05 -8.09
CA VAL A 42 -8.15 19.04 -7.51
C VAL A 42 -8.98 18.01 -6.79
N VAL A 43 -8.62 16.74 -6.93
CA VAL A 43 -9.03 15.66 -6.03
C VAL A 43 -7.75 15.05 -5.49
N TYR A 44 -7.71 14.76 -4.19
CA TYR A 44 -6.53 14.18 -3.58
C TYR A 44 -6.90 13.10 -2.58
N THR A 45 -6.02 12.12 -2.49
CA THR A 45 -6.12 11.05 -1.52
C THR A 45 -5.01 11.17 -0.49
N THR A 46 -5.32 10.92 0.78
CA THR A 46 -4.33 10.88 1.86
C THR A 46 -4.23 9.48 2.43
N ALA A 47 -3.01 9.07 2.79
CA ALA A 47 -2.77 7.94 3.67
C ALA A 47 -3.29 8.24 5.09
N GLY A 48 -3.04 7.34 6.04
CA GLY A 48 -3.42 7.50 7.46
C GLY A 48 -2.86 8.74 8.16
N MET A 49 -1.92 9.47 7.53
CA MET A 49 -1.45 10.78 7.97
C MET A 49 -2.56 11.84 8.08
N ARG A 50 -3.77 11.55 7.59
CA ARG A 50 -5.02 12.22 7.97
C ARG A 50 -5.08 12.55 9.47
N ASP A 51 -4.64 11.62 10.31
CA ASP A 51 -4.74 11.72 11.76
C ASP A 51 -3.70 12.68 12.34
N ALA A 52 -2.56 12.86 11.66
CA ALA A 52 -1.51 13.80 12.07
C ALA A 52 -1.78 15.23 11.58
N PHE A 53 -2.47 15.40 10.45
CA PHE A 53 -2.71 16.71 9.84
C PHE A 53 -4.19 17.03 9.56
N PRO A 54 -5.12 16.83 10.53
CA PRO A 54 -6.54 17.05 10.28
C PRO A 54 -6.87 18.51 9.94
N ASP A 55 -6.14 19.46 10.55
CA ASP A 55 -6.34 20.88 10.26
C ASP A 55 -5.88 21.27 8.86
N LYS A 56 -4.89 20.57 8.29
CA LYS A 56 -4.45 20.80 6.92
C LYS A 56 -5.51 20.34 5.92
N ILE A 57 -6.19 19.22 6.19
CA ILE A 57 -7.34 18.77 5.40
C ILE A 57 -8.46 19.82 5.43
N LYS A 58 -8.80 20.35 6.60
CA LYS A 58 -9.80 21.42 6.74
C LYS A 58 -9.39 22.71 6.02
N ILE A 59 -8.12 23.09 6.06
CA ILE A 59 -7.58 24.26 5.32
C ILE A 59 -7.74 24.07 3.80
N VAL A 60 -7.44 22.88 3.28
CA VAL A 60 -7.61 22.59 1.85
C VAL A 60 -9.10 22.59 1.47
N ASP A 61 -9.97 22.02 2.30
CA ASP A 61 -11.43 22.08 2.09
C ASP A 61 -11.96 23.52 2.06
N ARG A 62 -11.50 24.39 2.98
CA ARG A 62 -11.78 25.84 2.93
C ARG A 62 -11.30 26.48 1.63
N ALA A 63 -10.11 26.11 1.15
CA ALA A 63 -9.57 26.62 -0.09
C ALA A 63 -10.41 26.21 -1.30
N VAL A 64 -10.90 24.95 -1.35
CA VAL A 64 -11.80 24.48 -2.41
C VAL A 64 -13.12 25.24 -2.37
N LYS A 65 -13.73 25.40 -1.18
CA LYS A 65 -14.98 26.16 -1.03
C LYS A 65 -14.84 27.62 -1.45
N LEU A 66 -13.74 28.27 -1.06
CA LEU A 66 -13.43 29.63 -1.50
C LEU A 66 -13.29 29.67 -3.03
N ALA A 67 -12.44 28.82 -3.61
CA ALA A 67 -12.23 28.77 -5.05
C ALA A 67 -13.53 28.50 -5.83
N ASN A 68 -14.37 27.58 -5.35
CA ASN A 68 -15.69 27.29 -5.92
C ASN A 68 -16.63 28.50 -5.93
N SER A 69 -16.55 29.37 -4.91
CA SER A 69 -17.43 30.54 -4.78
C SER A 69 -17.04 31.73 -5.66
N LEU A 70 -15.81 31.75 -6.17
CA LEU A 70 -15.28 32.88 -6.93
C LEU A 70 -15.81 32.86 -8.37
N PRO A 71 -16.16 34.02 -8.94
CA PRO A 71 -16.61 34.11 -10.33
C PRO A 71 -15.46 33.78 -11.29
N ALA A 72 -15.81 33.26 -12.47
CA ALA A 72 -14.88 33.26 -13.60
C ALA A 72 -14.70 34.71 -14.09
N VAL A 73 -13.45 35.15 -14.22
CA VAL A 73 -13.11 36.49 -14.74
C VAL A 73 -12.39 36.35 -16.07
N ASN A 74 -11.06 36.28 -16.09
CA ASN A 74 -10.30 36.15 -17.33
C ASN A 74 -10.28 34.72 -17.87
N TYR A 75 -10.40 33.73 -16.98
CA TYR A 75 -10.33 32.30 -17.30
C TYR A 75 -11.48 31.51 -16.65
N PRO A 76 -11.78 30.29 -17.14
CA PRO A 76 -12.74 29.40 -16.52
C PRO A 76 -12.37 29.02 -15.07
N ASN A 77 -13.39 28.80 -14.25
CA ASN A 77 -13.25 28.23 -12.92
C ASN A 77 -13.66 26.75 -12.95
N TYR A 78 -12.70 25.84 -13.14
CA TYR A 78 -13.00 24.41 -13.22
C TYR A 78 -13.44 23.83 -11.86
N VAL A 79 -13.01 24.42 -10.74
CA VAL A 79 -13.49 24.04 -9.40
C VAL A 79 -15.00 24.22 -9.30
N ASN A 80 -15.51 25.36 -9.79
CA ASN A 80 -16.93 25.66 -9.79
C ASN A 80 -17.72 24.75 -10.74
N GLN A 81 -17.22 24.55 -11.96
CA GLN A 81 -17.87 23.70 -12.96
C GLN A 81 -18.00 22.24 -12.49
N SER A 82 -16.92 21.68 -11.96
CA SER A 82 -16.92 20.32 -11.40
C SER A 82 -17.83 20.20 -10.18
N SER A 83 -17.80 21.18 -9.26
CA SER A 83 -18.67 21.18 -8.08
C SER A 83 -20.15 21.26 -8.47
N LEU A 84 -20.50 22.07 -9.48
CA LEU A 84 -21.87 22.13 -9.99
C LEU A 84 -22.31 20.80 -10.61
N ALA A 85 -21.45 20.15 -11.41
CA ALA A 85 -21.75 18.84 -11.99
C ALA A 85 -21.94 17.76 -10.92
N LEU A 86 -21.12 17.76 -9.86
CA LEU A 86 -21.27 16.87 -8.71
C LEU A 86 -22.57 17.15 -7.95
N TYR A 87 -22.88 18.43 -7.70
CA TYR A 87 -24.14 18.84 -7.06
C TYR A 87 -25.35 18.30 -7.82
N ASP A 88 -25.41 18.52 -9.13
CA ASP A 88 -26.52 18.06 -9.97
C ASP A 88 -26.65 16.53 -9.94
N SER A 89 -25.52 15.81 -9.97
CA SER A 89 -25.50 14.34 -9.85
C SER A 89 -26.00 13.85 -8.49
N LEU A 90 -25.63 14.53 -7.41
CA LEU A 90 -26.05 14.20 -6.04
C LEU A 90 -27.55 14.45 -5.85
N VAL A 91 -28.07 15.59 -6.32
CA VAL A 91 -29.51 15.88 -6.29
C VAL A 91 -30.29 14.86 -7.12
N ALA A 92 -29.80 14.50 -8.31
CA ALA A 92 -30.42 13.47 -9.14
C ALA A 92 -30.42 12.08 -8.46
N SER A 93 -29.46 11.83 -7.57
CA SER A 93 -29.36 10.62 -6.76
C SER A 93 -30.18 10.68 -5.46
N GLY A 94 -30.94 11.76 -5.24
CA GLY A 94 -31.92 11.89 -4.16
C GLY A 94 -31.39 12.55 -2.88
N TYR A 95 -30.18 13.12 -2.90
CA TYR A 95 -29.70 13.95 -1.79
C TYR A 95 -30.48 15.27 -1.73
N ASP A 96 -30.75 15.75 -0.52
CA ASP A 96 -31.30 17.10 -0.35
C ASP A 96 -30.28 18.17 -0.79
N SER A 97 -30.78 19.35 -1.15
CA SER A 97 -29.95 20.43 -1.70
C SER A 97 -28.84 20.89 -0.74
N GLU A 98 -29.08 20.88 0.58
CA GLU A 98 -28.07 21.33 1.55
C GLU A 98 -26.92 20.32 1.64
N THR A 99 -27.25 19.04 1.77
CA THR A 99 -26.26 17.95 1.80
C THR A 99 -25.50 17.87 0.47
N ALA A 100 -26.21 17.92 -0.66
CA ALA A 100 -25.59 17.90 -1.98
C ALA A 100 -24.61 19.06 -2.17
N LYS A 101 -24.94 20.26 -1.69
CA LYS A 101 -24.04 21.42 -1.76
C LYS A 101 -22.75 21.19 -0.98
N LYS A 102 -22.82 20.67 0.26
CA LYS A 102 -21.64 20.39 1.09
C LYS A 102 -20.77 19.27 0.49
N LEU A 103 -21.39 18.18 0.03
CA LEU A 103 -20.67 17.06 -0.58
C LEU A 103 -20.00 17.45 -1.90
N SER A 104 -20.66 18.27 -2.72
CA SER A 104 -20.18 18.65 -4.06
C SER A 104 -18.84 19.40 -4.08
N THR A 105 -18.42 19.97 -2.93
CA THR A 105 -17.14 20.66 -2.78
C THR A 105 -16.06 19.82 -2.08
N MET A 106 -16.37 18.60 -1.64
CA MET A 106 -15.36 17.75 -1.00
C MET A 106 -14.41 17.16 -2.05
N ARG A 107 -13.11 17.20 -1.76
CA ARG A 107 -12.03 16.74 -2.64
C ARG A 107 -11.00 15.84 -1.96
N CYS A 108 -11.07 15.71 -0.63
CA CYS A 108 -10.18 14.84 0.13
C CYS A 108 -10.83 13.48 0.34
N PHE A 109 -10.11 12.42 0.00
CA PHE A 109 -10.53 11.05 0.20
C PHE A 109 -9.45 10.24 0.94
N ALA A 110 -9.88 9.32 1.77
CA ALA A 110 -8.97 8.41 2.48
C ALA A 110 -9.70 7.10 2.80
N VAL A 111 -8.99 6.21 3.48
CA VAL A 111 -9.61 5.06 4.14
C VAL A 111 -10.56 5.47 5.26
N MET A 112 -11.39 4.53 5.70
CA MET A 112 -12.27 4.70 6.86
C MET A 112 -11.49 5.21 8.08
N ASP A 113 -12.14 6.06 8.89
CA ASP A 113 -11.56 6.55 10.13
C ASP A 113 -11.17 5.40 11.07
N GLY A 114 -9.97 5.48 11.66
CA GLY A 114 -9.39 4.39 12.46
C GLY A 114 -8.81 3.20 11.66
N THR A 115 -8.79 3.27 10.32
CA THR A 115 -8.12 2.27 9.45
C THR A 115 -6.98 2.90 8.66
N TYR A 116 -6.06 2.08 8.13
CA TYR A 116 -4.82 2.54 7.47
C TYR A 116 -4.51 1.80 6.17
N ASP A 117 -4.87 0.52 6.08
CA ASP A 117 -4.62 -0.31 4.92
C ASP A 117 -5.65 -0.09 3.81
N ILE A 118 -5.16 0.12 2.58
CA ILE A 118 -5.97 0.31 1.38
C ILE A 118 -6.17 -1.00 0.60
N GLY A 119 -5.42 -2.06 0.92
CA GLY A 119 -5.56 -3.42 0.37
C GLY A 119 -5.21 -3.60 -1.11
N VAL A 120 -4.74 -2.55 -1.80
CA VAL A 120 -4.44 -2.59 -3.24
C VAL A 120 -3.18 -3.40 -3.51
N SER A 121 -2.13 -3.18 -2.72
CA SER A 121 -0.89 -3.98 -2.77
C SER A 121 -1.19 -5.47 -2.59
N ASP A 122 -1.98 -5.81 -1.56
CA ASP A 122 -2.39 -7.18 -1.28
C ASP A 122 -3.22 -7.81 -2.38
N ALA A 123 -4.18 -7.07 -2.92
CA ALA A 123 -5.04 -7.55 -4.01
C ALA A 123 -4.23 -7.83 -5.27
N ILE A 124 -3.33 -6.91 -5.66
CA ILE A 124 -2.43 -7.12 -6.81
C ILE A 124 -1.51 -8.31 -6.56
N SER A 125 -0.93 -8.38 -5.37
CA SER A 125 -0.06 -9.46 -4.94
C SER A 125 -0.73 -10.82 -5.05
N ALA A 126 -2.00 -10.94 -4.64
CA ALA A 126 -2.82 -12.15 -4.79
C ALA A 126 -3.32 -12.36 -6.23
N SER A 127 -2.40 -12.37 -7.19
CA SER A 127 -2.65 -12.41 -8.65
C SER A 127 -3.41 -13.63 -9.16
N GLY A 128 -3.56 -14.68 -8.34
CA GLY A 128 -4.43 -15.83 -8.62
C GLY A 128 -5.91 -15.64 -8.23
N THR A 129 -6.29 -14.46 -7.71
CA THR A 129 -7.65 -14.20 -7.18
C THR A 129 -8.49 -13.23 -8.02
N TRP A 130 -7.92 -12.72 -9.12
CA TRP A 130 -8.58 -11.80 -10.04
C TRP A 130 -8.15 -12.10 -11.47
N GLU A 131 -9.02 -11.74 -12.42
CA GLU A 131 -8.84 -11.98 -13.85
C GLU A 131 -8.47 -10.70 -14.63
N ASN A 132 -8.83 -9.53 -14.11
CA ASN A 132 -8.55 -8.24 -14.72
C ASN A 132 -8.46 -7.13 -13.68
N GLU A 133 -7.98 -5.97 -14.12
CA GLU A 133 -7.64 -4.83 -13.27
C GLU A 133 -8.89 -4.12 -12.70
N GLU A 134 -10.09 -4.38 -13.23
CA GLU A 134 -11.34 -3.85 -12.64
C GLU A 134 -11.54 -4.34 -11.20
N ALA A 135 -11.13 -5.57 -10.87
CA ALA A 135 -11.17 -6.06 -9.49
C ALA A 135 -10.31 -5.18 -8.56
N ILE A 136 -9.12 -4.78 -9.01
CA ILE A 136 -8.18 -3.95 -8.26
C ILE A 136 -8.68 -2.50 -8.17
N ALA A 137 -9.21 -1.94 -9.26
CA ALA A 137 -9.83 -0.63 -9.27
C ALA A 137 -10.96 -0.53 -8.24
N ASN A 138 -11.78 -1.58 -8.14
CA ASN A 138 -12.87 -1.65 -7.18
C ASN A 138 -12.37 -1.70 -5.72
N VAL A 139 -11.28 -2.43 -5.44
CA VAL A 139 -10.64 -2.42 -4.11
C VAL A 139 -10.25 -0.99 -3.71
N TYR A 140 -9.59 -0.25 -4.62
CA TYR A 140 -9.21 1.15 -4.37
C TYR A 140 -10.45 2.02 -4.07
N LEU A 141 -11.46 1.97 -4.94
CA LEU A 141 -12.67 2.80 -4.83
C LEU A 141 -13.48 2.51 -3.55
N ASP A 142 -13.54 1.25 -3.12
CA ASP A 142 -14.22 0.84 -1.89
C ASP A 142 -13.45 1.28 -0.64
N LYS A 143 -12.12 1.10 -0.66
CA LYS A 143 -11.26 1.39 0.50
C LYS A 143 -11.02 2.87 0.68
N MET A 144 -10.73 3.61 -0.40
CA MET A 144 -10.46 5.04 -0.38
C MET A 144 -11.72 5.91 -0.48
N GLY A 145 -12.90 5.30 -0.62
CA GLY A 145 -14.17 5.98 -0.83
C GLY A 145 -14.72 6.73 0.37
N TYR A 146 -13.91 7.20 1.33
CA TYR A 146 -14.37 7.99 2.48
C TYR A 146 -13.95 9.44 2.33
N ALA A 147 -14.92 10.36 2.34
CA ALA A 147 -14.67 11.79 2.13
C ALA A 147 -14.39 12.52 3.46
N TYR A 148 -13.44 13.46 3.41
CA TYR A 148 -13.00 14.27 4.54
C TYR A 148 -13.04 15.77 4.22
N GLY A 149 -13.43 16.58 5.20
CA GLY A 149 -13.55 18.04 5.08
C GLY A 149 -14.09 18.67 6.38
N GLU A 150 -14.44 19.94 6.35
CA GLU A 150 -15.00 20.63 7.52
C GLU A 150 -16.45 20.20 7.83
N ASP A 151 -17.25 19.96 6.79
CA ASP A 151 -18.66 19.60 6.95
C ASP A 151 -18.86 18.13 7.32
N PHE A 152 -17.97 17.26 6.82
CA PHE A 152 -18.05 15.82 7.00
C PHE A 152 -16.66 15.21 7.19
N TRP A 153 -16.55 14.27 8.13
CA TRP A 153 -15.30 13.60 8.45
C TRP A 153 -15.47 12.09 8.34
N GLY A 154 -14.86 11.47 7.33
CA GLY A 154 -14.86 10.01 7.14
C GLY A 154 -16.20 9.43 6.72
N ILE A 155 -16.95 10.17 5.90
CA ILE A 155 -18.24 9.67 5.39
C ILE A 155 -18.02 8.74 4.19
N GLN A 156 -18.60 7.54 4.24
CA GLN A 156 -18.54 6.61 3.11
C GLN A 156 -19.29 7.19 1.90
N SER A 157 -18.56 7.48 0.82
CA SER A 157 -19.08 8.12 -0.38
C SER A 157 -18.27 7.72 -1.63
N ARG A 158 -18.25 6.42 -1.94
CA ARG A 158 -17.61 5.89 -3.16
C ARG A 158 -18.08 6.61 -4.43
N GLY A 159 -19.38 6.84 -4.59
CA GLY A 159 -19.91 7.53 -5.76
C GLY A 159 -19.42 8.97 -5.91
N LEU A 160 -19.09 9.65 -4.80
CA LEU A 160 -18.49 10.99 -4.84
C LEU A 160 -17.03 10.93 -5.28
N LEU A 161 -16.26 9.92 -4.85
CA LEU A 161 -14.91 9.68 -5.36
C LEU A 161 -14.95 9.42 -6.87
N GLU A 162 -15.79 8.48 -7.32
CA GLU A 162 -15.98 8.21 -8.75
C GLU A 162 -16.35 9.48 -9.52
N GLY A 163 -17.28 10.29 -9.00
CA GLY A 163 -17.66 11.56 -9.60
C GLY A 163 -16.48 12.53 -9.78
N ASN A 164 -15.58 12.62 -8.80
CA ASN A 164 -14.39 13.45 -8.86
C ASN A 164 -13.34 12.91 -9.85
N LEU A 165 -13.19 11.58 -9.96
CA LEU A 165 -12.18 10.97 -10.83
C LEU A 165 -12.54 11.03 -12.32
N LYS A 166 -13.82 11.16 -12.69
CA LYS A 166 -14.29 11.14 -14.10
C LYS A 166 -13.57 12.10 -15.05
N ASN A 167 -13.13 13.26 -14.54
CA ASN A 167 -12.54 14.32 -15.36
C ASN A 167 -11.08 14.60 -15.00
N VAL A 168 -10.38 13.64 -14.39
CA VAL A 168 -8.95 13.80 -14.06
C VAL A 168 -8.10 13.65 -15.32
N ASP A 169 -7.42 14.73 -15.70
CA ASP A 169 -6.53 14.79 -16.86
C ASP A 169 -5.08 14.44 -16.54
N ALA A 170 -4.65 14.75 -15.31
CA ALA A 170 -3.30 14.54 -14.83
C ALA A 170 -3.29 14.23 -13.34
N SER A 171 -2.30 13.45 -12.91
CA SER A 171 -2.09 13.07 -11.52
C SER A 171 -0.65 13.35 -11.11
N VAL A 172 -0.46 13.70 -9.84
CA VAL A 172 0.86 14.07 -9.30
C VAL A 172 1.09 13.33 -7.99
N HIS A 173 2.27 12.72 -7.86
CA HIS A 173 2.79 12.23 -6.58
C HIS A 173 4.04 13.02 -6.19
N SER A 174 4.30 13.23 -4.91
CA SER A 174 5.53 13.89 -4.44
C SER A 174 6.61 12.86 -4.13
N ALA A 175 7.86 13.16 -4.47
CA ALA A 175 9.02 12.38 -4.04
C ALA A 175 10.07 13.34 -3.46
N SER A 176 10.34 13.23 -2.16
CA SER A 176 11.25 14.12 -1.43
C SER A 176 12.48 13.42 -0.85
N SER A 177 12.64 12.13 -1.13
CA SER A 177 13.73 11.29 -0.61
C SER A 177 14.61 10.78 -1.74
N ASN A 178 15.90 10.59 -1.44
CA ASN A 178 16.83 9.84 -2.28
C ASN A 178 17.10 8.42 -1.73
N LEU A 179 16.55 8.10 -0.55
CA LEU A 179 16.67 6.78 0.08
C LEU A 179 15.63 5.81 -0.48
N TYR A 180 14.37 6.22 -0.49
CA TYR A 180 13.23 5.45 -0.98
C TYR A 180 12.77 5.99 -2.33
N ASP A 181 12.42 5.09 -3.25
CA ASP A 181 12.02 5.44 -4.61
C ASP A 181 10.82 4.57 -5.08
N SER A 182 10.37 4.74 -6.33
CA SER A 182 9.11 4.20 -6.86
C SER A 182 8.93 2.68 -6.80
N LEU A 183 10.02 1.92 -6.72
CA LEU A 183 10.01 0.45 -6.65
C LEU A 183 10.51 -0.09 -5.31
N ASP A 184 10.78 0.78 -4.32
CA ASP A 184 11.37 0.36 -3.04
C ASP A 184 10.32 -0.25 -2.10
N ASN A 185 9.11 0.30 -2.10
CA ASN A 185 7.97 -0.18 -1.34
C ASN A 185 6.70 -0.16 -2.20
N ASP A 186 5.64 -0.71 -1.64
CA ASP A 186 4.34 -0.83 -2.28
C ASP A 186 3.49 0.43 -2.20
N ASP A 187 3.74 1.31 -1.22
CA ASP A 187 3.02 2.59 -1.03
C ASP A 187 2.93 3.41 -2.32
N PHE A 188 4.02 3.51 -3.08
CA PHE A 188 4.01 4.33 -4.30
C PHE A 188 3.00 3.82 -5.32
N PHE A 189 3.04 2.54 -5.70
CA PHE A 189 2.10 2.02 -6.70
C PHE A 189 0.69 1.85 -6.12
N GLN A 190 0.54 1.47 -4.84
CA GLN A 190 -0.79 1.23 -4.29
C GLN A 190 -1.60 2.52 -4.16
N TYR A 191 -0.96 3.64 -3.78
CA TYR A 191 -1.62 4.94 -3.70
C TYR A 191 -1.66 5.64 -5.06
N PHE A 192 -0.53 5.76 -5.76
CA PHE A 192 -0.47 6.53 -7.00
C PHE A 192 -0.93 5.72 -8.21
N GLY A 193 -0.41 4.52 -8.38
CA GLY A 193 -0.88 3.59 -9.42
C GLY A 193 -2.36 3.25 -9.21
N GLY A 194 -2.75 2.82 -8.00
CA GLY A 194 -4.13 2.49 -7.67
C GLY A 194 -5.13 3.63 -7.94
N LEU A 195 -4.76 4.87 -7.64
CA LEU A 195 -5.58 6.05 -7.98
C LEU A 195 -5.78 6.18 -9.48
N ASN A 196 -4.71 6.00 -10.27
CA ASN A 196 -4.76 6.14 -11.72
C ASN A 196 -5.50 4.96 -12.36
N LEU A 197 -5.38 3.75 -11.82
CA LEU A 197 -6.19 2.60 -12.24
C LEU A 197 -7.68 2.82 -11.96
N ALA A 198 -8.03 3.27 -10.75
CA ALA A 198 -9.40 3.63 -10.38
C ALA A 198 -9.95 4.73 -11.30
N THR A 199 -9.12 5.72 -11.62
CA THR A 199 -9.48 6.79 -12.56
C THR A 199 -9.74 6.24 -13.97
N ARG A 200 -8.83 5.43 -14.50
CA ARG A 200 -8.98 4.77 -15.81
C ARG A 200 -10.26 3.94 -15.88
N HIS A 201 -10.53 3.16 -14.82
CA HIS A 201 -11.75 2.36 -14.70
C HIS A 201 -13.02 3.24 -14.72
N VAL A 202 -13.05 4.31 -13.91
CA VAL A 202 -14.19 5.22 -13.81
C VAL A 202 -14.45 6.00 -15.11
N LYS A 203 -13.39 6.37 -15.84
CA LYS A 203 -13.51 7.03 -17.15
C LYS A 203 -14.10 6.07 -18.21
N GLY A 204 -13.80 4.78 -18.10
CA GLY A 204 -14.35 3.73 -18.96
C GLY A 204 -13.88 3.75 -20.42
N ASP A 205 -13.03 4.70 -20.79
CA ASP A 205 -12.42 4.83 -22.13
C ASP A 205 -11.04 4.18 -22.23
N GLY A 206 -10.57 3.56 -21.14
CA GLY A 206 -9.24 2.94 -21.06
C GLY A 206 -8.10 3.95 -21.07
N THR A 207 -8.33 5.23 -20.75
CA THR A 207 -7.25 6.23 -20.69
C THR A 207 -6.74 6.43 -19.26
N THR A 208 -5.44 6.25 -19.08
CA THR A 208 -4.74 6.62 -17.84
C THR A 208 -4.45 8.13 -17.84
N PRO A 209 -4.68 8.87 -16.73
CA PRO A 209 -4.27 10.27 -16.62
C PRO A 209 -2.77 10.44 -16.87
N LYS A 210 -2.35 11.64 -17.28
CA LYS A 210 -0.90 11.94 -17.37
C LYS A 210 -0.29 11.94 -15.97
N MET A 211 0.61 11.01 -15.72
CA MET A 211 1.23 10.83 -14.40
C MET A 211 2.53 11.61 -14.29
N TYR A 212 2.66 12.41 -13.23
CA TYR A 212 3.88 13.16 -12.91
C TYR A 212 4.34 12.92 -11.48
N VAL A 213 5.63 13.11 -11.26
CA VAL A 213 6.26 13.16 -9.95
C VAL A 213 6.80 14.57 -9.72
N SER A 214 6.43 15.17 -8.60
CA SER A 214 7.09 16.35 -8.07
C SER A 214 8.34 15.90 -7.32
N ASP A 215 9.46 15.79 -8.03
CA ASP A 215 10.75 15.35 -7.51
C ASP A 215 11.46 16.52 -6.82
N THR A 216 11.49 16.47 -5.50
CA THR A 216 12.22 17.39 -4.61
C THR A 216 13.25 16.64 -3.78
N SER A 217 13.70 15.45 -4.23
CA SER A 217 14.75 14.66 -3.58
C SER A 217 16.10 15.39 -3.54
N ASP A 218 16.31 16.30 -4.49
CA ASP A 218 17.38 17.28 -4.52
C ASP A 218 16.77 18.69 -4.50
N PRO A 219 16.87 19.45 -3.40
CA PRO A 219 16.24 20.75 -3.27
C PRO A 219 16.79 21.78 -4.27
N ASP A 220 18.04 21.65 -4.72
CA ASP A 220 18.66 22.55 -5.69
C ASP A 220 18.22 22.24 -7.13
N ARG A 221 17.58 21.07 -7.36
CA ARG A 221 17.12 20.59 -8.66
C ARG A 221 15.68 20.08 -8.64
N ALA A 222 14.84 20.72 -7.82
CA ALA A 222 13.41 20.43 -7.76
C ALA A 222 12.76 20.54 -9.15
N GLN A 223 12.00 19.52 -9.56
CA GLN A 223 11.41 19.45 -10.89
C GLN A 223 10.10 18.65 -10.91
N MET A 224 9.27 18.94 -11.91
CA MET A 224 8.15 18.08 -12.29
C MET A 224 8.61 17.15 -13.41
N ILE A 225 8.52 15.84 -13.19
CA ILE A 225 9.00 14.81 -14.13
C ILE A 225 7.88 13.84 -14.45
N GLY A 226 7.74 13.42 -15.71
CA GLY A 226 6.75 12.40 -16.08
C GLY A 226 7.08 11.04 -15.45
N MET A 227 6.07 10.30 -15.00
CA MET A 227 6.24 9.04 -14.27
C MET A 227 7.07 8.01 -15.06
N GLN A 228 6.88 7.90 -16.37
CA GLN A 228 7.67 6.98 -17.21
C GLN A 228 9.18 7.30 -17.16
N LYS A 229 9.53 8.58 -17.23
CA LYS A 229 10.92 9.02 -17.12
C LYS A 229 11.47 8.82 -15.71
N TYR A 230 10.63 9.01 -14.68
CA TYR A 230 10.97 8.79 -13.29
C TYR A 230 11.27 7.31 -13.01
N LEU A 231 10.35 6.41 -13.36
CA LEU A 231 10.53 4.96 -13.22
C LEU A 231 11.75 4.45 -14.00
N SER A 232 11.95 4.93 -15.23
CA SER A 232 13.14 4.58 -16.04
C SER A 232 14.46 5.01 -15.40
N LYS A 233 14.46 6.15 -14.68
CA LYS A 233 15.63 6.64 -13.92
C LYS A 233 15.87 5.73 -12.72
N ASP A 234 14.82 5.40 -11.97
CA ASP A 234 14.88 4.54 -10.78
C ASP A 234 15.44 3.14 -11.13
N LEU A 235 14.85 2.48 -12.13
CA LEU A 235 15.31 1.19 -12.68
C LEU A 235 16.81 1.18 -12.99
N ARG A 236 17.31 2.18 -13.72
CA ARG A 236 18.72 2.25 -14.11
C ARG A 236 19.66 2.69 -12.99
N ALA A 237 19.19 3.53 -12.09
CA ALA A 237 20.01 4.04 -10.99
C ALA A 237 20.21 2.99 -9.90
N ARG A 238 19.26 2.07 -9.75
CA ARG A 238 19.19 1.11 -8.65
C ARG A 238 19.16 -0.34 -9.14
N TYR A 239 18.04 -0.80 -9.70
CA TYR A 239 17.80 -2.23 -9.92
C TYR A 239 18.64 -2.83 -11.08
N PHE A 240 19.03 -2.04 -12.06
CA PHE A 240 19.95 -2.47 -13.12
C PHE A 240 21.38 -1.96 -12.92
N ASN A 241 21.71 -1.49 -11.72
CA ASN A 241 23.02 -0.96 -11.39
C ASN A 241 23.84 -1.98 -10.60
N ASP A 242 24.95 -2.42 -11.18
CA ASP A 242 25.87 -3.39 -10.58
C ASP A 242 26.29 -3.01 -9.15
N ARG A 243 26.42 -1.72 -8.83
CA ARG A 243 26.79 -1.29 -7.46
C ARG A 243 25.70 -1.56 -6.44
N TRP A 244 24.44 -1.38 -6.82
CA TRP A 244 23.32 -1.70 -5.94
C TRP A 244 23.19 -3.21 -5.81
N ILE A 245 23.30 -3.94 -6.92
CA ILE A 245 23.25 -5.41 -6.95
C ILE A 245 24.35 -5.98 -6.04
N GLU A 246 25.60 -5.54 -6.18
CA GLU A 246 26.73 -5.95 -5.33
C GLU A 246 26.47 -5.62 -3.85
N GLY A 247 25.93 -4.43 -3.55
CA GLY A 247 25.55 -4.04 -2.20
C GLY A 247 24.48 -4.98 -1.59
N MET A 248 23.47 -5.34 -2.37
CA MET A 248 22.47 -6.33 -1.96
C MET A 248 23.09 -7.72 -1.80
N GLN A 249 23.97 -8.15 -2.72
CA GLN A 249 24.65 -9.44 -2.62
C GLN A 249 25.50 -9.56 -1.35
N ASN A 250 26.18 -8.48 -0.95
CA ASN A 250 26.93 -8.40 0.30
C ASN A 250 26.05 -8.47 1.56
N SER A 251 24.74 -8.28 1.41
CA SER A 251 23.74 -8.43 2.48
C SER A 251 23.13 -9.84 2.56
N GLY A 252 23.54 -10.77 1.68
CA GLY A 252 23.11 -12.16 1.72
C GLY A 252 21.59 -12.33 1.58
N TYR A 253 20.97 -13.06 2.52
CA TYR A 253 19.54 -13.36 2.49
C TYR A 253 18.66 -12.10 2.36
N SER A 254 18.91 -11.06 3.16
CA SER A 254 18.09 -9.84 3.15
C SER A 254 18.22 -9.07 1.84
N GLY A 255 19.40 -9.05 1.23
CA GLY A 255 19.59 -8.46 -0.10
C GLY A 255 18.79 -9.20 -1.17
N GLY A 256 18.76 -10.54 -1.11
CA GLY A 256 17.93 -11.34 -2.00
C GLY A 256 16.44 -11.04 -1.83
N SER A 257 15.98 -10.83 -0.59
CA SER A 257 14.60 -10.41 -0.33
C SER A 257 14.29 -9.05 -0.94
N MET A 258 15.18 -8.06 -0.82
CA MET A 258 15.01 -6.74 -1.45
C MET A 258 14.96 -6.83 -2.99
N MET A 259 15.77 -7.70 -3.60
CA MET A 259 15.69 -7.97 -5.03
C MET A 259 14.34 -8.57 -5.43
N SER A 260 13.80 -9.49 -4.62
CA SER A 260 12.46 -10.03 -4.88
C SER A 260 11.36 -8.96 -4.70
N GLU A 261 11.45 -8.11 -3.67
CA GLU A 261 10.43 -7.10 -3.41
C GLU A 261 10.33 -6.07 -4.54
N PHE A 262 11.46 -5.65 -5.14
CA PHE A 262 11.37 -4.75 -6.28
C PHE A 262 10.62 -5.39 -7.46
N VAL A 263 10.80 -6.69 -7.73
CA VAL A 263 10.08 -7.39 -8.81
C VAL A 263 8.58 -7.49 -8.50
N ASN A 264 8.22 -7.68 -7.23
CA ASN A 264 6.82 -7.60 -6.79
C ASN A 264 6.24 -6.18 -6.99
N ASN A 265 6.99 -5.14 -6.63
CA ASN A 265 6.57 -3.74 -6.80
C ASN A 265 6.49 -3.34 -8.28
N LEU A 266 7.36 -3.88 -9.13
CA LEU A 266 7.31 -3.68 -10.58
C LEU A 266 6.02 -4.25 -11.16
N PHE A 267 5.61 -5.45 -10.75
CA PHE A 267 4.30 -6.00 -11.10
C PHE A 267 3.15 -5.17 -10.52
N GLY A 268 3.33 -4.59 -9.32
CA GLY A 268 2.44 -3.58 -8.76
C GLY A 268 2.17 -2.42 -9.72
N TRP A 269 3.24 -1.86 -10.31
CA TRP A 269 3.14 -0.83 -11.34
C TRP A 269 2.54 -1.30 -12.65
N GLU A 270 2.89 -2.50 -13.11
CA GLU A 270 2.32 -3.11 -14.31
C GLU A 270 0.79 -3.18 -14.21
N VAL A 271 0.26 -3.74 -13.12
CA VAL A 271 -1.20 -3.87 -12.93
C VAL A 271 -1.89 -2.52 -12.73
N SER A 272 -1.26 -1.63 -11.96
CA SER A 272 -1.89 -0.35 -11.58
C SER A 272 -1.70 0.78 -12.60
N ALA A 273 -0.76 0.63 -13.53
CA ALA A 273 -0.53 1.52 -14.65
C ALA A 273 0.03 0.74 -15.86
N PRO A 274 -0.80 -0.05 -16.58
CA PRO A 274 -0.35 -0.96 -17.64
C PRO A 274 0.39 -0.32 -18.82
N ASP A 275 0.29 1.01 -18.98
CA ASP A 275 1.00 1.74 -20.05
C ASP A 275 2.42 2.17 -19.63
N LEU A 276 2.84 1.89 -18.38
CA LEU A 276 4.05 2.45 -17.77
C LEU A 276 5.28 1.54 -17.90
N VAL A 277 5.07 0.22 -17.76
CA VAL A 277 6.11 -0.81 -17.82
C VAL A 277 5.99 -1.48 -19.18
N ASP A 278 7.10 -1.57 -19.91
CA ASP A 278 7.14 -2.21 -21.23
C ASP A 278 7.86 -3.56 -21.20
N ASP A 279 7.67 -4.37 -22.24
CA ASP A 279 8.29 -5.70 -22.37
C ASP A 279 9.82 -5.66 -22.18
N THR A 280 10.49 -4.56 -22.55
CA THR A 280 11.95 -4.43 -22.45
C THR A 280 12.41 -4.32 -20.99
N VAL A 281 11.57 -3.79 -20.11
CA VAL A 281 11.84 -3.78 -18.67
C VAL A 281 11.84 -5.21 -18.13
N TRP A 282 10.82 -6.01 -18.44
CA TRP A 282 10.74 -7.40 -18.01
C TRP A 282 11.86 -8.27 -18.60
N GLU A 283 12.20 -8.06 -19.87
CA GLU A 283 13.37 -8.69 -20.50
C GLU A 283 14.66 -8.34 -19.74
N GLN A 284 14.87 -7.08 -19.37
CA GLN A 284 16.04 -6.68 -18.60
C GLN A 284 16.06 -7.30 -17.18
N VAL A 285 14.89 -7.45 -16.53
CA VAL A 285 14.78 -8.19 -15.25
C VAL A 285 15.18 -9.65 -15.44
N TYR A 286 14.71 -10.31 -16.50
CA TYR A 286 15.06 -11.68 -16.82
C TYR A 286 16.57 -11.84 -17.00
N GLU A 287 17.17 -11.00 -17.85
CA GLU A 287 18.60 -11.08 -18.14
C GLU A 287 19.46 -10.86 -16.87
N THR A 288 19.05 -9.92 -16.01
CA THR A 288 19.83 -9.54 -14.83
C THR A 288 19.66 -10.52 -13.66
N TYR A 289 18.43 -10.98 -13.39
CA TYR A 289 18.10 -11.69 -12.15
C TYR A 289 17.86 -13.19 -12.32
N VAL A 290 17.70 -13.67 -13.56
CA VAL A 290 17.37 -15.06 -13.86
C VAL A 290 18.39 -15.70 -14.82
N ASN A 291 18.68 -15.05 -15.94
CA ASN A 291 19.52 -15.61 -17.01
C ASN A 291 21.03 -15.50 -16.73
N ASP A 292 21.46 -14.62 -15.81
CA ASP A 292 22.87 -14.53 -15.40
C ASP A 292 23.28 -15.75 -14.54
N PRO A 293 24.23 -16.59 -15.00
CA PRO A 293 24.70 -17.74 -14.23
C PRO A 293 25.29 -17.37 -12.86
N ALA A 294 25.93 -16.19 -12.74
CA ALA A 294 26.50 -15.76 -11.47
C ALA A 294 25.40 -15.39 -10.46
N MET A 295 24.38 -14.66 -10.92
CA MET A 295 23.21 -14.33 -10.11
C MET A 295 22.44 -15.59 -9.69
N LYS A 296 22.23 -16.54 -10.61
CA LYS A 296 21.57 -17.81 -10.32
C LYS A 296 22.29 -18.59 -9.21
N GLU A 297 23.61 -18.75 -9.33
CA GLU A 297 24.39 -19.44 -8.30
C GLU A 297 24.38 -18.68 -6.97
N TRP A 298 24.42 -17.34 -7.02
CA TRP A 298 24.32 -16.52 -5.81
C TRP A 298 22.97 -16.71 -5.09
N PHE A 299 21.85 -16.68 -5.81
CA PHE A 299 20.54 -16.93 -5.20
C PHE A 299 20.43 -18.34 -4.63
N LYS A 300 20.93 -19.35 -5.33
CA LYS A 300 20.94 -20.74 -4.84
C LYS A 300 21.65 -20.88 -3.48
N GLN A 301 22.74 -20.15 -3.28
CA GLN A 301 23.50 -20.17 -2.04
C GLN A 301 22.90 -19.30 -0.93
N ASN A 302 22.30 -18.15 -1.29
CA ASN A 302 21.95 -17.11 -0.31
C ASN A 302 20.45 -16.97 -0.05
N ASN A 303 19.60 -17.11 -1.07
CA ASN A 303 18.15 -16.95 -0.93
C ASN A 303 17.38 -17.61 -2.10
N PRO A 304 17.22 -18.95 -2.11
CA PRO A 304 16.47 -19.64 -3.16
C PRO A 304 14.98 -19.23 -3.18
N ASN A 305 14.42 -18.81 -2.04
CA ASN A 305 13.03 -18.34 -1.94
C ASN A 305 12.82 -17.03 -2.70
N ALA A 306 13.78 -16.09 -2.64
CA ALA A 306 13.71 -14.87 -3.43
C ALA A 306 13.73 -15.17 -4.93
N HIS A 307 14.57 -16.12 -5.37
CA HIS A 307 14.60 -16.54 -6.77
C HIS A 307 13.29 -17.19 -7.23
N GLN A 308 12.67 -18.02 -6.38
CA GLN A 308 11.34 -18.56 -6.65
C GLN A 308 10.28 -17.46 -6.77
N SER A 309 10.33 -16.45 -5.89
CA SER A 309 9.41 -15.31 -5.93
C SER A 309 9.59 -14.47 -7.20
N ILE A 310 10.83 -14.17 -7.59
CA ILE A 310 11.14 -13.43 -8.83
C ILE A 310 10.61 -14.19 -10.05
N THR A 311 10.99 -15.46 -10.21
CA THR A 311 10.58 -16.28 -11.36
C THR A 311 9.07 -16.49 -11.40
N ALA A 312 8.42 -16.78 -10.26
CA ALA A 312 6.97 -16.86 -10.15
C ALA A 312 6.28 -15.57 -10.57
N ARG A 313 6.78 -14.41 -10.11
CA ARG A 313 6.18 -13.11 -10.43
C ARG A 313 6.30 -12.78 -11.92
N MET A 314 7.44 -13.09 -12.53
CA MET A 314 7.62 -12.93 -13.98
C MET A 314 6.70 -13.85 -14.78
N LEU A 315 6.50 -15.10 -14.33
CA LEU A 315 5.53 -16.03 -14.95
C LEU A 315 4.09 -15.54 -14.79
N GLU A 316 3.76 -14.88 -13.67
CA GLU A 316 2.45 -14.22 -13.51
C GLU A 316 2.27 -13.03 -14.46
N ALA A 317 3.31 -12.24 -14.72
CA ALA A 317 3.26 -11.19 -15.75
C ALA A 317 2.96 -11.79 -17.15
N VAL A 318 3.51 -12.97 -17.45
CA VAL A 318 3.18 -13.70 -18.68
C VAL A 318 1.74 -14.24 -18.66
N ARG A 319 1.31 -14.88 -17.56
CA ARG A 319 -0.03 -15.48 -17.44
C ARG A 319 -1.14 -14.45 -17.59
N HIS A 320 -0.92 -13.24 -17.09
CA HIS A 320 -1.83 -12.09 -17.22
C HIS A 320 -1.65 -11.29 -18.52
N GLU A 321 -0.81 -11.76 -19.44
CA GLU A 321 -0.52 -11.12 -20.74
C GLU A 321 0.13 -9.73 -20.69
N TYR A 322 0.63 -9.30 -19.53
CA TYR A 322 1.37 -8.05 -19.37
C TYR A 322 2.74 -8.09 -20.05
N TRP A 323 3.40 -9.26 -20.00
CA TRP A 323 4.67 -9.48 -20.66
C TRP A 323 4.57 -10.62 -21.68
N LYS A 324 5.04 -10.38 -22.91
CA LYS A 324 4.94 -11.37 -24.02
C LYS A 324 6.31 -11.82 -24.54
N PRO A 325 7.11 -12.53 -23.71
CA PRO A 325 8.43 -13.01 -24.14
C PRO A 325 8.33 -14.18 -25.12
N SER A 326 9.49 -14.58 -25.65
CA SER A 326 9.59 -15.81 -26.45
C SER A 326 9.25 -17.06 -25.64
N GLU A 327 8.74 -18.11 -26.29
CA GLU A 327 8.46 -19.39 -25.62
C GLU A 327 9.71 -20.01 -24.98
N GLU A 328 10.90 -19.72 -25.51
CA GLU A 328 12.19 -20.13 -24.92
C GLU A 328 12.40 -19.50 -23.54
N ILE A 329 12.13 -18.20 -23.39
CA ILE A 329 12.21 -17.50 -22.10
C ILE A 329 11.14 -18.03 -21.14
N ILE A 330 9.92 -18.30 -21.61
CA ILE A 330 8.86 -18.88 -20.77
C ILE A 330 9.28 -20.25 -20.22
N GLN A 331 9.81 -21.12 -21.08
CA GLN A 331 10.31 -22.44 -20.66
C GLN A 331 11.50 -22.33 -19.72
N SER A 332 12.41 -21.38 -19.97
CA SER A 332 13.54 -21.10 -19.08
C SER A 332 13.05 -20.67 -17.69
N LEU A 333 12.18 -19.68 -17.59
CA LEU A 333 11.60 -19.22 -16.31
C LEU A 333 10.88 -20.33 -15.55
N ALA A 334 10.04 -21.09 -16.26
CA ALA A 334 9.30 -22.21 -15.66
C ALA A 334 10.26 -23.29 -15.15
N THR A 335 11.34 -23.59 -15.90
CA THR A 335 12.37 -24.55 -15.48
C THR A 335 13.12 -24.05 -14.25
N GLU A 336 13.54 -22.79 -14.22
CA GLU A 336 14.23 -22.20 -13.06
C GLU A 336 13.36 -22.23 -11.80
N TYR A 337 12.09 -21.87 -11.94
CA TYR A 337 11.11 -21.92 -10.85
C TYR A 337 10.91 -23.34 -10.32
N GLU A 338 10.56 -24.29 -11.20
CA GLU A 338 10.31 -25.68 -10.77
C GLU A 338 11.56 -26.35 -10.21
N GLN A 339 12.74 -26.11 -10.80
CA GLN A 339 14.01 -26.64 -10.30
C GLN A 339 14.36 -26.09 -8.92
N SER A 340 14.19 -24.78 -8.71
CA SER A 340 14.43 -24.20 -7.39
C SER A 340 13.50 -24.78 -6.33
N VAL A 341 12.22 -24.99 -6.65
CA VAL A 341 11.24 -25.62 -5.74
C VAL A 341 11.57 -27.08 -5.48
N ALA A 342 11.93 -27.86 -6.51
CA ALA A 342 12.29 -29.26 -6.36
C ALA A 342 13.54 -29.45 -5.49
N GLU A 343 14.55 -28.59 -5.64
CA GLU A 343 15.83 -28.66 -4.91
C GLU A 343 15.74 -28.09 -3.48
N ASN A 344 14.99 -27.01 -3.27
CA ASN A 344 15.03 -26.23 -2.02
C ASN A 344 13.71 -26.26 -1.24
N GLY A 345 12.68 -26.92 -1.75
CA GLY A 345 11.31 -26.83 -1.24
C GLY A 345 10.59 -25.57 -1.74
N ALA A 346 9.26 -25.58 -1.65
CA ALA A 346 8.47 -24.43 -2.08
C ALA A 346 8.49 -23.31 -1.03
N SER A 347 8.94 -22.13 -1.44
CA SER A 347 8.60 -20.88 -0.78
C SER A 347 7.08 -20.72 -0.85
N CYS A 348 6.46 -20.52 0.31
CA CYS A 348 5.00 -20.53 0.41
C CYS A 348 4.49 -19.14 0.74
N CYS A 349 4.01 -18.44 -0.28
CA CYS A 349 3.28 -17.18 -0.19
C CYS A 349 2.14 -17.16 -1.21
N HIS A 350 1.33 -16.10 -1.20
CA HIS A 350 0.12 -15.97 -2.00
C HIS A 350 0.36 -16.00 -3.52
N HIS A 351 1.55 -15.65 -4.02
CA HIS A 351 1.90 -15.69 -5.46
C HIS A 351 2.82 -16.85 -5.86
N THR A 352 3.10 -17.79 -4.95
CA THR A 352 3.94 -18.99 -5.20
C THR A 352 3.12 -20.26 -4.94
N CYS A 353 3.39 -21.01 -3.86
CA CYS A 353 2.63 -22.22 -3.51
C CYS A 353 1.11 -21.95 -3.38
N GLY A 354 0.74 -20.74 -2.95
CA GLY A 354 -0.64 -20.33 -2.69
C GLY A 354 -1.40 -19.92 -3.94
N ASN A 355 -0.75 -19.97 -5.10
CA ASN A 355 -1.33 -19.61 -6.39
C ASN A 355 -1.53 -20.88 -7.27
N PRO A 356 -2.69 -21.55 -7.18
CA PRO A 356 -2.96 -22.75 -7.98
C PRO A 356 -3.01 -22.46 -9.49
N LEU A 357 -3.38 -21.25 -9.90
CA LEU A 357 -3.42 -20.86 -11.32
C LEU A 357 -2.01 -20.73 -11.90
N LEU A 358 -1.05 -20.21 -11.12
CA LEU A 358 0.36 -20.24 -11.50
C LEU A 358 0.85 -21.68 -11.64
N HIS A 359 0.53 -22.55 -10.68
CA HIS A 359 0.97 -23.95 -10.72
C HIS A 359 0.44 -24.68 -11.97
N GLU A 360 -0.83 -24.48 -12.32
CA GLU A 360 -1.42 -25.02 -13.54
C GLU A 360 -0.71 -24.47 -14.79
N PHE A 361 -0.43 -23.17 -14.82
CA PHE A 361 0.28 -22.53 -15.92
C PHE A 361 1.69 -23.11 -16.11
N VAL A 362 2.49 -23.18 -15.04
CA VAL A 362 3.87 -23.68 -15.08
C VAL A 362 3.93 -25.16 -15.45
N SER A 363 3.05 -25.99 -14.87
CA SER A 363 2.99 -27.43 -15.19
C SER A 363 2.58 -27.70 -16.64
N GLY A 364 1.93 -26.74 -17.31
CA GLY A 364 1.63 -26.78 -18.73
C GLY A 364 2.82 -26.43 -19.63
N LYS A 365 3.92 -25.89 -19.08
CA LYS A 365 5.11 -25.44 -19.81
C LYS A 365 6.26 -26.42 -19.73
N VAL A 366 6.56 -26.92 -18.53
CA VAL A 366 7.69 -27.82 -18.27
C VAL A 366 7.30 -28.88 -17.22
N SER A 367 8.20 -29.82 -16.93
CA SER A 367 7.99 -30.87 -15.93
C SER A 367 9.32 -31.28 -15.29
N VAL A 368 9.61 -30.75 -14.12
CA VAL A 368 10.78 -31.09 -13.30
C VAL A 368 10.39 -32.09 -12.20
N PRO A 369 11.06 -33.25 -12.11
CA PRO A 369 10.80 -34.23 -11.05
C PRO A 369 10.98 -33.63 -9.65
N GLY A 370 10.04 -33.92 -8.73
CA GLY A 370 10.07 -33.40 -7.37
C GLY A 370 9.31 -32.09 -7.17
N TYR A 371 8.97 -31.36 -8.25
CA TYR A 371 8.25 -30.08 -8.15
C TYR A 371 6.84 -30.24 -7.55
N SER A 372 6.00 -31.09 -8.14
CA SER A 372 4.62 -31.30 -7.71
C SER A 372 4.55 -31.82 -6.27
N GLU A 373 5.45 -32.72 -5.88
CA GLU A 373 5.49 -33.23 -4.50
C GLU A 373 5.81 -32.13 -3.48
N GLN A 374 6.74 -31.22 -3.81
CA GLN A 374 7.11 -30.10 -2.94
C GLN A 374 6.00 -29.07 -2.82
N ILE A 375 5.31 -28.74 -3.92
CA ILE A 375 4.14 -27.85 -3.91
C ILE A 375 3.03 -28.44 -3.05
N GLU A 376 2.68 -29.71 -3.25
CA GLU A 376 1.65 -30.38 -2.43
C GLU A 376 2.01 -30.40 -0.94
N ALA A 377 3.27 -30.67 -0.61
CA ALA A 377 3.74 -30.70 0.77
C ALA A 377 3.60 -29.32 1.43
N ALA A 378 4.01 -28.26 0.75
CA ALA A 378 3.94 -26.89 1.26
C ALA A 378 2.50 -26.41 1.43
N THR A 379 1.62 -26.66 0.45
CA THR A 379 0.21 -26.25 0.52
C THR A 379 -0.54 -26.99 1.63
N LYS A 380 -0.26 -28.29 1.84
CA LYS A 380 -0.83 -29.05 2.98
C LYS A 380 -0.37 -28.49 4.32
N ALA A 381 0.91 -28.12 4.45
CA ALA A 381 1.46 -27.55 5.67
C ALA A 381 0.79 -26.21 6.06
N GLU A 382 0.53 -25.32 5.09
CA GLU A 382 -0.18 -24.06 5.36
C GLU A 382 -1.65 -24.29 5.78
N THR A 383 -2.35 -25.25 5.16
CA THR A 383 -3.75 -25.55 5.54
C THR A 383 -3.90 -26.19 6.93
N LEU A 384 -2.83 -26.72 7.51
CA LEU A 384 -2.82 -27.44 8.79
C LEU A 384 -2.29 -26.61 9.97
N LYS A 385 -1.85 -25.36 9.77
CA LYS A 385 -1.42 -24.49 10.87
C LYS A 385 -2.58 -24.29 11.87
N PRO A 386 -2.41 -24.61 13.17
CA PRO A 386 -3.44 -24.43 14.18
C PRO A 386 -3.86 -22.96 14.31
N ILE A 387 -5.16 -22.73 14.47
CA ILE A 387 -5.80 -21.41 14.64
C ILE A 387 -5.23 -20.59 15.82
N GLU A 388 -4.46 -21.20 16.73
CA GLU A 388 -3.86 -20.53 17.89
C GLU A 388 -2.66 -19.61 17.55
N GLU A 389 -1.94 -19.81 16.45
CA GLU A 389 -0.79 -18.94 16.08
C GLU A 389 -1.17 -17.69 15.26
N ILE A 390 -2.42 -17.61 14.80
CA ILE A 390 -2.95 -16.44 14.07
C ILE A 390 -3.19 -15.25 15.02
N GLN A 391 -3.31 -15.48 16.33
CA GLN A 391 -3.51 -14.42 17.33
C GLN A 391 -2.23 -13.87 17.99
N SER A 392 -1.08 -14.54 17.86
CA SER A 392 0.18 -14.10 18.48
C SER A 392 1.19 -13.47 17.51
N SER A 393 1.04 -13.72 16.20
CA SER A 393 1.89 -13.12 15.15
C SER A 393 1.30 -11.84 14.53
N SER A 394 0.02 -11.57 14.78
CA SER A 394 -0.71 -10.37 14.32
C SER A 394 -0.35 -9.07 15.08
N SER A 395 0.63 -9.13 16.00
CA SER A 395 1.23 -7.93 16.61
C SER A 395 2.54 -7.48 15.95
N SER A 396 3.02 -8.15 14.87
CA SER A 396 4.21 -7.67 14.14
C SER A 396 4.21 -7.81 12.62
N ARG A 397 3.24 -8.47 11.98
CA ARG A 397 3.01 -8.36 10.52
C ARG A 397 1.51 -8.51 10.23
N GLY A 398 0.90 -7.52 9.59
CA GLY A 398 -0.53 -7.50 9.28
C GLY A 398 -0.83 -8.20 7.95
N SER A 399 -1.67 -9.24 7.99
CA SER A 399 -2.36 -9.90 6.86
C SER A 399 -3.14 -11.10 7.44
N HIS A 400 -4.33 -11.56 7.02
CA HIS A 400 -5.39 -11.12 6.10
C HIS A 400 -6.69 -11.83 6.49
N SER A 401 -7.84 -11.18 6.25
CA SER A 401 -9.13 -11.85 6.11
C SER A 401 -9.83 -11.27 4.89
N THR A 402 -9.71 -11.98 3.76
CA THR A 402 -10.49 -11.71 2.55
C THR A 402 -11.92 -12.19 2.77
N GLY A 403 -12.82 -11.26 3.05
CA GLY A 403 -14.25 -11.53 3.05
C GLY A 403 -14.74 -11.89 1.65
N LYS A 404 -15.30 -13.09 1.50
CA LYS A 404 -16.00 -13.53 0.28
C LYS A 404 -17.04 -12.49 -0.15
N ALA A 405 -16.81 -11.83 -1.28
CA ALA A 405 -17.86 -11.12 -2.00
C ALA A 405 -18.86 -12.15 -2.51
N SER A 406 -20.09 -12.10 -1.99
CA SER A 406 -21.23 -12.83 -2.57
C SER A 406 -22.08 -11.83 -3.32
N VAL A 407 -22.16 -12.01 -4.63
CA VAL A 407 -23.08 -11.31 -5.53
C VAL A 407 -24.50 -11.65 -5.10
N VAL A 408 -25.28 -10.64 -4.69
CA VAL A 408 -26.73 -10.78 -4.46
C VAL A 408 -27.48 -9.90 -5.45
N SER A 409 -28.21 -10.56 -6.34
CA SER A 409 -29.11 -9.97 -7.32
C SER A 409 -30.20 -9.11 -6.67
N LYS A 410 -30.53 -8.00 -7.34
CA LYS A 410 -31.71 -7.17 -7.09
C LYS A 410 -32.98 -8.03 -7.02
N ASP A 411 -33.70 -7.91 -5.90
CA ASP A 411 -35.14 -7.67 -5.93
C ASP A 411 -35.61 -6.98 -4.64
N SER A 412 -36.69 -6.22 -4.81
CA SER A 412 -37.21 -5.09 -4.03
C SER A 412 -37.81 -5.37 -2.64
N VAL A 413 -37.72 -4.36 -1.76
CA VAL A 413 -38.82 -3.68 -1.00
C VAL A 413 -38.47 -3.37 0.48
N SER A 414 -38.46 -2.06 0.78
CA SER A 414 -38.87 -1.33 2.01
C SER A 414 -38.36 -1.74 3.39
N GLY A 415 -37.73 -0.77 4.09
CA GLY A 415 -37.52 -0.84 5.53
C GLY A 415 -36.81 0.38 6.11
N ASN A 416 -37.53 1.48 6.26
CA ASN A 416 -37.12 2.73 6.89
C ASN A 416 -36.75 2.52 8.37
N GLN A 417 -35.53 2.83 8.84
CA GLN A 417 -35.29 3.19 10.24
C GLN A 417 -34.16 4.22 10.40
N THR A 418 -34.61 5.41 10.80
CA THR A 418 -33.84 6.53 11.33
C THR A 418 -33.37 6.20 12.75
N SER A 419 -32.07 6.33 13.03
CA SER A 419 -31.55 6.32 14.41
C SER A 419 -30.85 7.65 14.70
N LYS A 420 -31.54 8.46 15.50
CA LYS A 420 -30.98 9.59 16.24
C LYS A 420 -29.96 9.07 17.25
N THR A 421 -28.78 9.67 17.32
CA THR A 421 -27.91 9.51 18.48
C THR A 421 -27.57 10.87 19.05
N THR A 422 -27.98 11.02 20.30
CA THR A 422 -27.83 12.19 21.16
C THR A 422 -26.42 12.22 21.73
N PHE A 423 -25.76 13.38 21.60
CA PHE A 423 -24.49 13.69 22.25
C PHE A 423 -24.63 13.68 23.78
N LYS A 424 -23.62 13.15 24.47
CA LYS A 424 -23.40 13.41 25.89
C LYS A 424 -21.91 13.51 26.15
N GLU A 425 -21.50 14.69 26.60
CA GLU A 425 -20.19 14.99 27.18
C GLU A 425 -19.87 14.07 28.36
N SER A 426 -18.59 13.76 28.53
CA SER A 426 -18.02 13.43 29.82
C SER A 426 -16.58 13.90 29.91
N ASP A 427 -16.32 14.61 30.99
CA ASP A 427 -15.13 15.36 31.35
C ASP A 427 -13.84 14.54 31.50
N GLU A 428 -12.76 15.29 31.29
CA GLU A 428 -11.36 15.18 31.67
C GLU A 428 -10.96 14.18 32.77
N ASN A 429 -9.81 13.52 32.54
CA ASN A 429 -8.77 13.45 33.55
C ASN A 429 -7.37 13.33 32.91
N GLN A 430 -6.52 14.29 33.24
CA GLN A 430 -5.12 14.39 32.84
C GLN A 430 -4.23 13.42 33.63
N THR A 431 -3.17 12.92 33.00
CA THR A 431 -1.90 12.68 33.72
C THR A 431 -0.74 12.91 32.77
N SER A 432 0.09 13.89 33.13
CA SER A 432 1.33 14.30 32.50
C SER A 432 2.43 13.24 32.61
N HIS A 433 3.17 13.01 31.52
CA HIS A 433 4.55 12.56 31.61
C HIS A 433 5.40 13.31 30.58
N ASP A 434 6.36 14.06 31.11
CA ASP A 434 7.39 14.78 30.37
C ASP A 434 8.26 13.81 29.57
N SER A 435 8.44 14.08 28.28
CA SER A 435 9.65 13.68 27.56
C SER A 435 10.01 14.78 26.58
N GLU A 436 11.16 15.42 26.84
CA GLU A 436 11.81 16.36 25.93
C GLU A 436 12.15 15.64 24.62
N ALA A 437 11.35 15.87 23.58
CA ALA A 437 11.74 15.57 22.21
C ALA A 437 12.67 16.70 21.74
N GLY A 438 13.97 16.39 21.69
CA GLY A 438 15.00 17.30 21.19
C GLY A 438 14.77 17.65 19.72
N TYR A 439 14.73 18.95 19.44
CA TYR A 439 14.77 19.52 18.11
C TYR A 439 16.15 19.27 17.48
N GLY A 440 16.18 18.71 16.26
CA GLY A 440 17.38 18.65 15.44
C GLY A 440 17.74 20.04 14.95
N ILE A 441 18.86 20.58 15.42
CA ILE A 441 19.47 21.80 14.90
C ILE A 441 20.59 21.37 13.94
N ASP A 442 20.51 21.81 12.69
CA ASP A 442 21.59 21.70 11.71
C ASP A 442 22.86 22.37 12.28
N SER A 443 23.91 21.58 12.49
CA SER A 443 25.23 22.11 12.83
C SER A 443 25.95 22.59 11.58
N SER A 444 26.48 23.81 11.63
CA SER A 444 27.20 24.49 10.54
C SER A 444 28.72 24.30 10.61
N GLU A 445 29.20 23.18 11.15
CA GLU A 445 30.62 22.86 11.18
C GLU A 445 31.00 21.82 10.10
N PRO A 446 32.07 22.05 9.32
CA PRO A 446 32.56 21.05 8.36
C PRO A 446 33.16 19.85 9.11
N ALA A 447 32.86 18.65 8.61
CA ALA A 447 33.36 17.39 9.18
C ALA A 447 34.91 17.38 9.25
N PRO A 448 35.52 16.94 10.37
CA PRO A 448 36.97 16.88 10.48
C PRO A 448 37.54 15.69 9.69
N ASP A 449 38.74 15.89 9.13
CA ASP A 449 39.49 14.89 8.37
C ASP A 449 39.72 13.58 9.16
N ILE A 450 39.37 12.46 8.54
CA ILE A 450 39.50 11.10 9.09
C ILE A 450 40.99 10.74 9.22
N LYS A 451 41.49 10.72 10.46
CA LYS A 451 42.68 9.95 10.82
C LYS A 451 42.27 8.52 11.16
N ASN A 452 42.86 7.57 10.45
CA ASN A 452 42.80 6.14 10.76
C ASN A 452 43.25 5.87 12.21
N SER A 453 42.31 5.49 13.06
CA SER A 453 42.57 4.69 14.26
C SER A 453 41.44 3.70 14.43
N ALA A 454 41.80 2.42 14.36
CA ALA A 454 40.92 1.29 14.61
C ALA A 454 40.31 1.35 16.02
N GLU A 455 39.00 1.22 16.11
CA GLU A 455 38.33 0.34 17.08
C GLU A 455 36.90 0.08 16.58
N SER A 456 36.54 -1.20 16.52
CA SER A 456 35.34 -1.73 15.89
C SER A 456 34.09 -1.41 16.68
N SER A 457 33.16 -0.63 16.12
CA SER A 457 31.75 -0.67 16.52
C SER A 457 31.10 -1.93 15.92
N TYR A 458 31.47 -3.09 16.48
CA TYR A 458 30.82 -4.36 16.19
C TYR A 458 29.44 -4.35 16.86
N VAL A 459 28.38 -4.38 16.07
CA VAL A 459 27.02 -4.65 16.54
C VAL A 459 26.78 -6.14 16.28
N GLU A 460 26.66 -6.91 17.35
CA GLU A 460 26.41 -8.34 17.31
C GLU A 460 24.95 -8.57 16.89
N GLY A 461 24.74 -8.98 15.64
CA GLY A 461 23.46 -9.53 15.20
C GLY A 461 23.33 -10.97 15.71
N TYR A 462 22.15 -11.37 16.15
CA TYR A 462 21.90 -12.75 16.55
C TYR A 462 22.09 -13.69 15.34
N GLU A 463 23.07 -14.58 15.44
CA GLU A 463 23.31 -15.65 14.47
C GLU A 463 22.34 -16.80 14.79
N MET A 464 21.50 -17.20 13.82
CA MET A 464 20.67 -18.39 13.94
C MET A 464 21.58 -19.63 13.86
N GLN A 465 21.89 -20.22 15.00
CA GLN A 465 22.61 -21.49 15.02
C GLN A 465 21.68 -22.64 14.62
N LYS A 466 22.19 -23.50 13.74
CA LYS A 466 21.52 -24.73 13.33
C LYS A 466 21.71 -25.75 14.45
N ASP A 467 20.73 -25.90 15.33
CA ASP A 467 20.78 -26.94 16.34
C ASP A 467 20.77 -28.32 15.65
N SER A 468 21.90 -29.00 15.73
CA SER A 468 21.99 -30.44 15.50
C SER A 468 21.31 -31.13 16.67
N ALA A 469 20.05 -31.54 16.49
CA ALA A 469 19.36 -32.38 17.45
C ALA A 469 20.03 -33.76 17.52
N GLU A 470 20.88 -33.98 18.54
CA GLU A 470 21.14 -35.32 19.05
C GLU A 470 19.93 -35.74 19.91
N GLU A 471 19.24 -36.79 19.48
CA GLU A 471 18.22 -37.47 20.28
C GLU A 471 18.84 -37.96 21.59
N LYS A 472 18.45 -37.33 22.71
CA LYS A 472 18.55 -37.95 24.03
C LYS A 472 17.15 -38.30 24.50
N GLU A 473 16.86 -39.61 24.50
CA GLU A 473 15.74 -40.16 25.27
C GLU A 473 15.88 -39.74 26.74
N SER A 474 14.96 -38.91 27.22
CA SER A 474 14.65 -38.86 28.65
C SER A 474 13.13 -38.77 28.82
N GLY A 475 12.51 -39.94 29.00
CA GLY A 475 11.16 -40.04 29.53
C GLY A 475 11.13 -39.50 30.96
N GLY A 476 10.33 -38.47 31.18
CA GLY A 476 10.08 -37.90 32.51
C GLY A 476 9.15 -36.69 32.42
N THR A 477 7.85 -36.92 32.55
CA THR A 477 6.86 -35.85 32.68
C THR A 477 7.16 -35.02 33.94
N SER A 478 7.62 -33.78 33.78
CA SER A 478 7.77 -32.84 34.89
C SER A 478 6.42 -32.18 35.20
N PHE A 479 5.60 -32.82 36.03
CA PHE A 479 4.55 -32.09 36.75
C PHE A 479 5.18 -31.45 37.99
N SER A 480 5.08 -30.13 38.12
CA SER A 480 5.53 -29.43 39.32
C SER A 480 4.61 -29.81 40.48
N GLY A 481 5.15 -29.96 41.69
CA GLY A 481 4.34 -30.23 42.89
C GLY A 481 3.24 -29.18 43.10
N ALA A 482 3.44 -27.94 42.61
CA ALA A 482 2.45 -26.87 42.63
C ALA A 482 1.20 -27.19 41.80
N ASP A 483 1.35 -27.90 40.68
CA ASP A 483 0.23 -28.25 39.78
C ASP A 483 -0.69 -29.29 40.43
N ILE A 484 -0.10 -30.22 41.19
CA ILE A 484 -0.84 -31.24 41.95
C ILE A 484 -1.63 -30.58 43.08
N PHE A 485 -1.05 -29.60 43.79
CA PHE A 485 -1.76 -28.84 44.83
C PHE A 485 -2.90 -27.99 44.24
N GLY A 486 -2.68 -27.37 43.07
CA GLY A 486 -3.71 -26.61 42.36
C GLY A 486 -4.91 -27.49 41.99
N ILE A 487 -4.68 -28.67 41.43
CA ILE A 487 -5.74 -29.61 41.05
C ILE A 487 -6.50 -30.11 42.28
N LEU A 488 -5.81 -30.44 43.38
CA LEU A 488 -6.46 -30.89 44.62
C LEU A 488 -7.37 -29.80 45.23
N LEU A 489 -6.98 -28.52 45.14
CA LEU A 489 -7.76 -27.41 45.67
C LEU A 489 -9.04 -27.19 44.85
N VAL A 490 -8.96 -27.31 43.53
CA VAL A 490 -10.13 -27.24 42.63
C VAL A 490 -11.08 -28.41 42.90
N VAL A 491 -10.57 -29.63 43.04
CA VAL A 491 -11.40 -30.81 43.34
C VAL A 491 -12.08 -30.67 44.72
N ALA A 492 -11.38 -30.15 45.72
CA ALA A 492 -11.96 -29.88 47.04
C ALA A 492 -13.06 -28.80 46.98
N ALA A 493 -12.86 -27.72 46.21
CA ALA A 493 -13.85 -26.67 46.02
C ALA A 493 -15.12 -27.19 45.34
N VAL A 494 -14.97 -27.98 44.26
CA VAL A 494 -16.10 -28.59 43.55
C VAL A 494 -16.83 -29.60 44.44
N GLY A 495 -16.08 -30.40 45.23
CA GLY A 495 -16.66 -31.32 46.21
C GLY A 495 -17.46 -30.59 47.31
N GLY A 496 -16.95 -29.45 47.80
CA GLY A 496 -17.65 -28.59 48.75
C GLY A 496 -18.94 -28.01 48.19
N ILE A 497 -18.93 -27.52 46.95
CA ILE A 497 -20.11 -27.00 46.26
C ILE A 497 -21.15 -28.12 46.07
N TYR A 498 -20.71 -29.30 45.60
CA TYR A 498 -21.60 -30.44 45.39
C TYR A 498 -22.26 -30.94 46.68
N LEU A 499 -21.49 -31.04 47.78
CA LEU A 499 -22.04 -31.41 49.10
C LEU A 499 -22.98 -30.32 49.64
N GLY A 500 -22.68 -29.04 49.40
CA GLY A 500 -23.56 -27.92 49.74
C GLY A 500 -24.91 -27.98 49.03
N PHE A 501 -24.93 -28.32 47.74
CA PHE A 501 -26.18 -28.54 47.00
C PHE A 501 -26.94 -29.79 47.44
N ARG A 502 -26.24 -30.84 47.87
CA ARG A 502 -26.86 -32.10 48.34
C ARG A 502 -27.48 -32.00 49.74
N LYS A 503 -26.92 -31.16 50.62
CA LYS A 503 -27.48 -30.87 51.97
C LYS A 503 -28.69 -29.92 51.97
N LYS A 504 -29.01 -29.31 50.83
CA LYS A 504 -30.19 -28.44 50.65
C LYS A 504 -31.39 -29.18 50.01
N LYS A 505 -31.22 -30.46 49.69
CA LYS A 505 -32.23 -31.36 49.08
C LYS A 505 -32.57 -32.60 49.93
N MET A 506 -32.08 -32.65 51.17
CA MET A 506 -32.55 -33.52 52.27
C MET A 506 -32.94 -32.60 53.43
#